data_AF-A0A7K4FBE1-F1
#
_entry.id   AF-A0A7K4FBE1-F1
#
_cell.length_a   1.000
_cell.length_b   1.000
_cell.length_c   1.000
_cell.angle_alpha   90.00
_cell.angle_beta   90.00
_cell.angle_gamma   90.00
#
_symmetry.space_group_name_H-M   'P 1'
#
loop_
_entity.id
_entity.type
_entity.pdbx_description
1 polymer ?
#
loop_
_entity_poly.entity_id
_entity_poly.type
_entity_poly.pdbx_seq_one_letter_code
_entity_poly.pdbx_strand_id
1 'polypeptide(L)'
;MQLEDYLKAGKIAAEVREMVRVKDWIGKSVYDICEEVESEIKKRGAKCAFPVNASINEIAAHYTAEPNDPITIKDTDLVKIDLGAQINGHIAD
;
A
#
# COMPACT_ATOMS: atom_id res chain seq x y z
N MET A 1 1.10 -24.75 7.72
CA MET A 1 1.37 -23.94 8.94
C MET A 1 2.30 -22.75 8.74
N GLN A 2 3.47 -22.82 8.06
CA GLN A 2 4.27 -21.60 7.77
C GLN A 2 4.13 -21.13 6.31
N LEU A 3 4.20 -22.06 5.35
CA LEU A 3 4.10 -21.72 3.92
C LEU A 3 2.72 -21.17 3.53
N GLU A 4 1.65 -21.73 4.10
CA GLU A 4 0.27 -21.27 3.83
C GLU A 4 0.06 -19.81 4.25
N ASP A 5 0.69 -19.37 5.34
CA ASP A 5 0.60 -17.98 5.81
C ASP A 5 1.33 -17.03 4.84
N TYR A 6 2.52 -17.40 4.36
CA TYR A 6 3.21 -16.66 3.30
C TYR A 6 2.41 -16.61 2.00
N LEU A 7 1.83 -17.73 1.56
CA LEU A 7 1.01 -17.78 0.35
C LEU A 7 -0.25 -16.92 0.50
N LYS A 8 -0.87 -16.92 1.68
CA LYS A 8 -2.04 -16.09 1.97
C LYS A 8 -1.68 -14.61 2.01
N ALA A 9 -0.60 -14.24 2.69
CA ALA A 9 -0.08 -12.87 2.71
C ALA A 9 0.22 -12.37 1.29
N GLY A 10 0.94 -13.17 0.50
CA GLY A 10 1.30 -12.84 -0.89
C GLY A 10 0.08 -12.72 -1.81
N LYS A 11 -0.93 -13.58 -1.63
CA LYS A 11 -2.18 -13.45 -2.38
C LYS A 11 -2.89 -12.12 -2.07
N ILE A 12 -2.99 -11.75 -0.80
CA ILE A 12 -3.62 -10.49 -0.39
C ILE A 12 -2.83 -9.29 -0.90
N ALA A 13 -1.51 -9.28 -0.73
CA ALA A 13 -0.63 -8.21 -1.24
C ALA A 13 -0.78 -8.07 -2.77
N ALA A 14 -0.79 -9.16 -3.52
CA ALA A 14 -0.97 -9.14 -4.97
C ALA A 14 -2.33 -8.58 -5.40
N GLU A 15 -3.42 -8.96 -4.72
CA GLU A 15 -4.77 -8.45 -5.00
C GLU A 15 -4.89 -6.95 -4.70
N VAL A 16 -4.31 -6.47 -3.60
CA VAL A 16 -4.32 -5.05 -3.24
C VAL A 16 -3.42 -4.25 -4.19
N ARG A 17 -2.23 -4.75 -4.54
CA ARG A 17 -1.35 -4.13 -5.53
C ARG A 17 -2.01 -3.98 -6.89
N GLU A 18 -2.77 -4.98 -7.32
CA GLU A 18 -3.53 -4.92 -8.57
C GLU A 18 -4.61 -3.82 -8.51
N MET A 19 -5.36 -3.76 -7.40
CA MET A 19 -6.35 -2.70 -7.17
C MET A 19 -5.70 -1.31 -7.22
N VAL A 20 -4.54 -1.14 -6.56
CA VAL A 20 -3.77 0.10 -6.59
C VAL A 20 -3.37 0.49 -8.00
N ARG A 21 -2.88 -0.48 -8.80
CA ARG A 21 -2.36 -0.23 -10.16
C ARG A 21 -3.42 0.31 -11.11
N VAL A 22 -4.67 -0.16 -11.01
CA VAL A 22 -5.73 0.17 -11.97
C VAL A 22 -6.56 1.38 -11.56
N LYS A 23 -6.43 1.83 -10.32
CA LYS A 23 -7.19 2.96 -9.80
C LYS A 23 -6.59 4.29 -10.25
N ASP A 24 -7.46 5.24 -10.58
CA ASP A 24 -7.05 6.62 -10.81
C ASP A 24 -6.82 7.34 -9.47
N TRP A 25 -5.59 7.80 -9.27
CA TRP A 25 -5.15 8.50 -8.07
C TRP A 25 -4.98 10.00 -8.26
N ILE A 26 -5.17 10.54 -9.48
CA ILE A 26 -5.01 11.97 -9.73
C ILE A 26 -5.97 12.77 -8.85
N GLY A 27 -5.44 13.77 -8.16
CA GLY A 27 -6.18 14.62 -7.23
C GLY A 27 -6.44 13.98 -5.85
N LYS A 28 -6.07 12.71 -5.62
CA LYS A 28 -6.10 12.11 -4.29
C LYS A 28 -4.91 12.55 -3.45
N SER A 29 -5.12 12.66 -2.14
CA SER A 29 -4.01 12.93 -1.23
C SER A 29 -3.18 11.67 -1.00
N VAL A 30 -1.91 11.85 -0.62
CA VAL A 30 -1.06 10.74 -0.16
C VAL A 30 -1.69 10.05 1.06
N TYR A 31 -2.34 10.83 1.93
CA TYR A 31 -3.12 10.32 3.06
C TYR A 31 -4.25 9.37 2.61
N ASP A 32 -5.07 9.79 1.62
CA ASP A 32 -6.16 8.95 1.09
C ASP A 32 -5.62 7.63 0.52
N ILE A 33 -4.47 7.67 -0.17
CA ILE A 33 -3.82 6.48 -0.72
C ILE A 33 -3.42 5.52 0.40
N CYS A 34 -2.65 6.00 1.39
CA CYS A 34 -2.20 5.17 2.51
C CYS A 34 -3.38 4.55 3.28
N GLU A 35 -4.37 5.36 3.66
CA GLU A 35 -5.54 4.88 4.41
C GLU A 35 -6.37 3.86 3.63
N GLU A 36 -6.59 4.10 2.33
CA GLU A 36 -7.38 3.17 1.51
C GLU A 36 -6.64 1.84 1.32
N VAL A 37 -5.36 1.87 0.96
CA VAL A 37 -4.58 0.65 0.73
C VAL A 37 -4.47 -0.18 2.01
N GLU A 38 -4.17 0.45 3.14
CA GLU A 38 -4.14 -0.25 4.42
C GLU A 38 -5.51 -0.82 4.82
N SER A 39 -6.59 -0.08 4.56
CA SER A 39 -7.96 -0.55 4.80
C SER A 39 -8.28 -1.78 3.97
N GLU A 40 -7.87 -1.81 2.70
CA GLU A 40 -8.08 -2.94 1.79
C GLU A 40 -7.28 -4.19 2.22
N ILE A 41 -6.06 -4.03 2.75
CA ILE A 41 -5.30 -5.13 3.38
C ILE A 41 -6.05 -5.68 4.59
N LYS A 42 -6.51 -4.80 5.48
CA LYS A 42 -7.23 -5.17 6.72
C LYS A 42 -8.57 -5.87 6.41
N LYS A 43 -9.34 -5.38 5.44
CA LYS A 43 -10.61 -5.99 4.99
C LYS A 43 -10.44 -7.41 4.44
N ARG A 44 -9.29 -7.72 3.83
CA ARG A 44 -8.96 -9.07 3.33
C ARG A 44 -8.42 -10.01 4.41
N GLY A 45 -8.37 -9.56 5.66
CA GLY A 45 -8.01 -10.38 6.81
C GLY A 45 -6.50 -10.53 7.02
N ALA A 46 -5.71 -9.58 6.53
CA ALA A 46 -4.29 -9.45 6.85
C ALA A 46 -4.04 -8.22 7.75
N LYS A 47 -2.84 -8.15 8.34
CA LYS A 47 -2.30 -6.91 8.91
C LYS A 47 -1.31 -6.31 7.92
N CYS A 48 -1.07 -5.01 7.98
CA CYS A 48 0.05 -4.41 7.25
C CYS A 48 1.37 -4.95 7.82
N ALA A 49 2.32 -5.31 6.94
CA ALA A 49 3.67 -5.69 7.34
C ALA A 49 4.50 -4.47 7.75
N PHE A 50 4.26 -3.35 7.06
CA PHE A 50 4.81 -2.02 7.31
C PHE A 50 3.79 -0.96 6.84
N PRO A 51 3.92 0.32 7.25
CA PRO A 51 3.06 1.40 6.76
C PRO A 51 3.14 1.53 5.24
N VAL A 52 2.00 1.65 4.54
CA VAL A 52 2.01 1.79 3.07
C VAL A 52 2.80 3.03 2.67
N ASN A 53 3.75 2.89 1.75
CA ASN A 53 4.49 4.04 1.25
C ASN A 53 3.87 4.53 -0.05
N ALA A 54 3.81 5.84 -0.23
CA ALA A 54 3.48 6.53 -1.47
C ALA A 54 4.57 7.56 -1.78
N SER A 55 5.64 7.11 -2.45
CA SER A 55 6.80 7.94 -2.77
C SER A 55 6.70 8.54 -4.17
N ILE A 56 6.86 9.85 -4.28
CA ILE A 56 6.58 10.62 -5.50
C ILE A 56 7.88 11.11 -6.12
N ASN A 57 8.02 10.98 -7.43
CA ASN A 57 9.13 11.50 -8.24
C ASN A 57 10.51 11.06 -7.70
N GLU A 58 11.37 12.00 -7.31
CA GLU A 58 12.73 11.77 -6.82
C GLU A 58 12.80 11.06 -5.45
N ILE A 59 11.70 11.02 -4.70
CA ILE A 59 11.63 10.30 -3.43
C ILE A 59 11.68 8.81 -3.74
N ALA A 60 12.74 8.13 -3.31
CA ALA A 60 12.99 6.73 -3.65
C ALA A 60 11.99 5.77 -2.98
N ALA A 61 11.84 5.87 -1.66
CA ALA A 61 11.03 4.99 -0.82
C ALA A 61 10.75 5.66 0.54
N HIS A 62 10.06 4.95 1.44
CA HIS A 62 9.89 5.30 2.87
C HIS A 62 9.06 6.55 3.15
N TYR A 63 8.30 7.02 2.18
CA TYR A 63 7.33 8.09 2.41
C TYR A 63 5.96 7.50 2.71
N THR A 64 5.52 7.55 3.96
CA THR A 64 4.14 7.24 4.37
C THR A 64 3.48 8.53 4.83
N ALA A 65 2.19 8.69 4.54
CA ALA A 65 1.46 9.89 4.92
C ALA A 65 1.42 10.10 6.44
N GLU A 66 1.58 11.35 6.86
CA GLU A 66 1.17 11.78 8.19
C GLU A 66 -0.32 12.16 8.20
N PRO A 67 -0.98 12.21 9.38
CA PRO A 67 -2.35 12.72 9.46
C PRO A 67 -2.48 14.12 8.85
N ASN A 68 -3.41 14.29 7.91
CA ASN A 68 -3.63 15.52 7.15
C ASN A 68 -2.46 15.93 6.22
N ASP A 69 -1.72 14.96 5.69
CA ASP A 69 -0.71 15.20 4.65
C ASP A 69 -1.31 16.01 3.48
N PRO A 70 -0.76 17.21 3.18
CA PRO A 70 -1.32 18.09 2.16
C PRO A 70 -0.96 17.69 0.73
N ILE A 71 -0.08 16.71 0.54
CA ILE A 71 0.40 16.31 -0.79
C ILE A 71 -0.73 15.60 -1.54
N THR A 72 -0.95 16.05 -2.78
CA THR A 72 -1.92 15.47 -3.71
C THR A 72 -1.23 15.03 -4.99
N ILE A 73 -1.68 13.93 -5.56
CA ILE A 73 -1.11 13.36 -6.80
C ILE A 73 -1.51 14.20 -8.00
N LYS A 74 -0.53 14.54 -8.83
CA LYS A 74 -0.71 15.21 -10.12
C LYS A 74 -0.64 14.20 -11.26
N ASP A 75 -1.20 14.58 -12.40
CA ASP A 75 -1.15 13.80 -13.64
C ASP A 75 0.28 13.59 -14.17
N THR A 76 1.21 14.47 -13.82
CA THR A 76 2.63 14.38 -14.20
C THR A 76 3.48 13.56 -13.23
N ASP A 77 2.95 13.11 -12.09
CA ASP A 77 3.75 12.49 -11.04
C ASP A 77 4.06 11.01 -11.32
N LEU A 78 5.30 10.61 -11.04
CA LEU A 78 5.69 9.21 -10.96
C LEU A 78 5.52 8.71 -9.53
N VAL A 79 4.43 8.00 -9.29
CA VAL A 79 4.07 7.51 -7.96
C VAL A 79 4.51 6.05 -7.77
N LYS A 80 5.20 5.78 -6.67
CA LYS A 80 5.65 4.45 -6.25
C LYS A 80 4.87 4.08 -4.99
N ILE A 81 4.02 3.08 -5.10
CA ILE A 81 3.23 2.58 -3.97
C ILE A 81 3.84 1.26 -3.52
N ASP A 82 4.33 1.24 -2.28
CA ASP A 82 4.94 0.09 -1.63
C ASP A 82 4.00 -0.39 -0.52
N LEU A 83 3.64 -1.66 -0.54
CA LEU A 83 2.66 -2.23 0.39
C LEU A 83 3.08 -3.64 0.78
N GLY A 84 2.94 -3.94 2.07
CA GLY A 84 3.20 -5.28 2.58
C GLY A 84 2.05 -5.78 3.43
N ALA A 85 1.76 -7.08 3.32
CA ALA A 85 0.75 -7.77 4.11
C ALA A 85 1.40 -8.87 4.96
N GLN A 86 0.84 -9.14 6.13
CA GLN A 86 1.30 -10.24 6.98
C GLN A 86 0.16 -11.04 7.60
N ILE A 87 0.42 -12.34 7.72
CA ILE A 87 -0.43 -13.32 8.41
C ILE A 87 0.44 -13.99 9.48
N ASN A 88 0.06 -13.82 10.75
CA ASN A 88 0.77 -14.40 11.90
C ASN A 88 2.30 -14.12 11.93
N GLY A 89 2.74 -12.97 11.43
CA GLY A 89 4.15 -12.59 11.33
C GLY A 89 4.86 -13.02 10.05
N HIS A 90 4.21 -13.76 9.15
CA HIS A 90 4.75 -14.13 7.83
C HIS A 90 4.39 -13.05 6.81
N ILE A 91 5.40 -12.43 6.21
CA ILE A 91 5.28 -11.21 5.41
C ILE A 91 5.29 -11.54 3.91
N ALA A 92 4.46 -10.82 3.16
CA ALA A 92 4.66 -10.58 1.74
C ALA A 92 4.77 -9.08 1.50
N ASP A 93 5.66 -8.75 0.59
CA ASP A 93 6.00 -7.41 0.11
C ASP A 93 5.82 -7.42 -1.42
#